data_AF-A0AAW9PT82-F1
#
_entry.id   AF-A0AAW9PT82-F1
#
_cell.length_a   1.000
_cell.length_b   1.000
_cell.length_c   1.000
_cell.angle_alpha   90.00
_cell.angle_beta   90.00
_cell.angle_gamma   90.00
#
_symmetry.space_group_name_H-M   'P 1'
#
loop_
_entity.id
_entity.type
_entity.pdbx_description
1 polymer ?
#
loop_
_entity_poly.entity_id
_entity_poly.type
_entity_poly.pdbx_seq_one_letter_code
_entity_poly.pdbx_strand_id
1 'polypeptide(L)'
;MPQINPITLRMQVNRLIEQGQSMFALIKVQDWLKERGHNPKEYEILFHPKMAPVGSGAIALVEIELRRKDGEPVDTWLQAEVNRHS
;
A
#
# COMPACT_ATOMS: atom_id res chain seq x y z
N MET A 1 -13.86 1.46 24.98
CA MET A 1 -14.40 1.03 23.67
C MET A 1 -13.21 0.76 22.78
N PRO A 2 -13.05 -0.44 22.17
CA PRO A 2 -11.93 -0.68 21.30
C PRO A 2 -12.06 0.28 20.11
N GLN A 3 -11.07 1.15 19.93
CA GLN A 3 -10.95 1.92 18.69
C GLN A 3 -10.67 0.89 17.61
N ILE A 4 -11.71 0.47 16.90
CA ILE A 4 -11.57 -0.34 15.69
C ILE A 4 -10.96 0.60 14.66
N ASN A 5 -9.65 0.82 14.75
CA ASN A 5 -8.92 1.53 13.72
C ASN A 5 -9.13 0.72 12.44
N PRO A 6 -9.76 1.29 11.40
CA PRO A 6 -9.94 0.57 10.15
C PRO A 6 -8.55 0.14 9.68
N ILE A 7 -8.34 -1.16 9.50
CA ILE A 7 -7.03 -1.68 9.12
C ILE A 7 -6.72 -1.13 7.73
N THR A 8 -5.85 -0.12 7.66
CA THR A 8 -5.51 0.55 6.41
C THR A 8 -4.87 -0.44 5.44
N LEU A 9 -5.02 -0.19 4.12
CA LEU A 9 -4.39 -1.02 3.09
C LEU A 9 -2.90 -1.21 3.38
N ARG A 10 -2.22 -0.14 3.76
CA ARG A 10 -0.80 -0.14 4.12
C ARG A 10 -0.46 -1.12 5.23
N MET A 11 -1.24 -1.15 6.32
CA MET A 11 -1.00 -2.12 7.41
C MET A 11 -1.18 -3.57 6.93
N GLN A 12 -2.15 -3.84 6.06
CA GLN A 12 -2.38 -5.19 5.51
C GLN A 12 -1.21 -5.60 4.61
N VAL A 13 -0.78 -4.71 3.71
CA VAL A 13 0.39 -4.91 2.85
C VAL A 13 1.65 -5.13 3.68
N ASN A 14 1.86 -4.33 4.72
CA ASN A 14 3.02 -4.44 5.59
C ASN A 14 3.12 -5.83 6.24
N ARG A 15 2.03 -6.33 6.82
CA ARG A 15 1.98 -7.68 7.40
C ARG A 15 2.26 -8.77 6.37
N LEU A 16 1.71 -8.65 5.17
CA LEU A 16 1.92 -9.62 4.10
C LEU A 16 3.39 -9.65 3.67
N ILE A 17 4.03 -8.48 3.51
CA ILE A 17 5.45 -8.38 3.16
C ILE A 17 6.33 -8.93 4.28
N GLU A 18 6.05 -8.62 5.54
CA GLU A 18 6.76 -9.17 6.71
C GLU A 18 6.66 -10.71 6.77
N GLN A 19 5.55 -11.28 6.30
CA GLN A 19 5.34 -12.73 6.20
C GLN A 19 5.93 -13.37 4.92
N GLY A 20 6.62 -12.59 4.08
CA GLY A 20 7.16 -13.06 2.80
C GLY A 20 6.08 -13.29 1.72
N GLN A 21 4.86 -12.80 1.94
CA GLN A 21 3.70 -12.98 1.07
C GLN A 21 3.51 -11.80 0.10
N SER A 22 4.59 -11.37 -0.56
CA SER A 22 4.59 -10.19 -1.45
C SER A 22 3.62 -10.30 -2.62
N MET A 23 3.34 -11.52 -3.10
CA MET A 23 2.35 -11.75 -4.16
C MET A 23 0.93 -11.40 -3.70
N PHE A 24 0.57 -11.74 -2.46
CA PHE A 24 -0.73 -11.38 -1.89
C PHE A 24 -0.81 -9.89 -1.59
N ALA A 25 0.31 -9.26 -1.18
CA ALA A 25 0.37 -7.81 -1.04
C ALA A 25 0.07 -7.09 -2.36
N LEU A 26 0.61 -7.58 -3.48
CA LEU A 26 0.31 -7.09 -4.82
C LEU A 26 -1.17 -7.20 -5.16
N ILE A 27 -1.76 -8.41 -4.99
CA ILE A 27 -3.19 -8.64 -5.25
C ILE A 27 -4.05 -7.68 -4.43
N LYS A 28 -3.68 -7.44 -3.17
CA LYS A 28 -4.41 -6.54 -2.28
C LYS A 28 -4.46 -5.10 -2.80
N VAL A 29 -3.33 -4.58 -3.29
CA VAL A 29 -3.28 -3.24 -3.90
C VAL A 29 -4.07 -3.21 -5.21
N GLN A 30 -4.01 -4.27 -6.01
CA GLN A 30 -4.78 -4.36 -7.24
C GLN A 30 -6.30 -4.33 -6.99
N ASP A 31 -6.78 -5.06 -5.99
CA ASP A 31 -8.20 -5.08 -5.64
C ASP A 31 -8.64 -3.72 -5.08
N TRP A 32 -7.82 -3.10 -4.25
CA TRP A 32 -8.06 -1.74 -3.76
C TRP A 32 -8.15 -0.69 -4.89
N LEU A 33 -7.36 -0.83 -5.95
CA LEU A 33 -7.45 0.01 -7.15
C LEU A 33 -8.77 -0.23 -7.89
N LYS A 34 -9.16 -1.50 -8.08
CA LYS A 34 -10.43 -1.87 -8.73
C LYS A 34 -11.64 -1.31 -7.98
N GLU A 35 -11.62 -1.38 -6.64
CA GLU A 35 -12.68 -0.84 -5.78
C GLU A 35 -12.90 0.67 -5.98
N ARG A 36 -11.86 1.38 -6.41
CA ARG A 36 -11.88 2.83 -6.70
C ARG A 36 -12.08 3.16 -8.18
N GLY A 37 -12.34 2.14 -9.01
CA GLY A 37 -12.53 2.32 -10.46
C GLY A 37 -11.25 2.48 -11.26
N HIS A 38 -10.08 2.21 -10.67
CA HIS A 38 -8.80 2.21 -11.39
C HIS A 38 -8.48 0.82 -11.94
N ASN A 39 -7.94 0.75 -13.16
CA ASN A 39 -7.52 -0.51 -13.74
C ASN A 39 -6.10 -0.87 -13.26
N PRO A 40 -5.91 -1.90 -12.42
CA PRO A 40 -4.58 -2.24 -11.90
C PRO A 40 -3.57 -2.64 -12.98
N LYS A 41 -4.01 -3.01 -14.19
CA LYS A 41 -3.10 -3.32 -15.29
C LYS A 41 -2.35 -2.10 -15.80
N GLU A 42 -2.89 -0.90 -15.58
CA GLU A 42 -2.30 0.38 -15.97
C GLU A 42 -1.20 0.84 -15.00
N TYR A 43 -1.12 0.21 -13.83
CA TYR A 43 -0.15 0.57 -12.79
C TYR A 43 0.87 -0.55 -12.60
N GLU A 44 2.12 -0.15 -12.40
CA GLU A 44 3.17 -0.93 -11.78
C GLU A 44 3.14 -0.62 -10.27
N ILE A 45 3.13 -1.68 -9.45
CA ILE A 45 3.01 -1.59 -8.00
C ILE A 45 4.36 -2.02 -7.41
N LEU A 46 5.05 -1.08 -6.78
CA LEU A 46 6.35 -1.30 -6.14
C LEU A 46 6.20 -1.21 -4.63
N PHE A 47 6.88 -2.12 -3.92
CA PHE A 47 6.91 -2.15 -2.47
C PHE A 47 8.31 -1.75 -1.99
N HIS A 48 8.38 -0.64 -1.26
CA HIS A 48 9.62 -0.14 -0.68
C HIS A 48 9.60 -0.38 0.83
N PRO A 49 10.22 -1.47 1.32
CA PRO A 49 10.36 -1.69 2.75
C PRO A 49 11.31 -0.62 3.32
N LYS A 50 10.77 0.27 4.14
CA LYS A 50 11.53 1.24 4.92
C LYS A 50 11.61 0.79 6.37
N MET A 51 12.74 1.10 7.02
CA MET A 51 12.84 0.94 8.46
C MET A 51 11.80 1.84 9.12
N ALA A 52 10.99 1.27 10.01
CA ALA A 52 10.03 2.06 10.74
C ALA A 52 10.78 3.08 11.63
N PRO A 53 10.31 4.33 11.71
CA PRO A 53 10.93 5.31 12.59
C PRO A 53 10.86 4.85 14.05
N VAL A 54 11.94 5.10 14.80
CA VAL A 54 12.03 4.73 16.22
C VAL A 54 10.84 5.30 17.00
N GLY A 55 10.07 4.43 17.65
CA GLY A 55 8.89 4.79 18.44
C GLY A 55 7.53 4.55 17.78
N SER A 56 7.46 4.11 16.52
CA SER A 56 6.18 3.90 15.82
C SER A 56 5.44 2.59 16.15
N GLY A 57 5.92 1.78 17.09
CA GLY A 57 5.31 0.48 17.47
C GLY A 57 5.30 -0.60 16.38
N ALA A 58 5.56 -0.24 15.12
CA ALA A 58 5.77 -1.13 13.98
C ALA A 58 7.26 -1.37 13.74
N ILE A 59 7.62 -2.58 13.32
CA ILE A 59 9.01 -3.01 13.10
C ILE A 59 9.47 -2.66 11.68
N ALA A 60 8.58 -2.72 10.70
CA ALA A 60 8.83 -2.29 9.33
C ALA A 60 7.70 -1.41 8.80
N LEU A 61 8.01 -0.55 7.83
CA LEU A 61 7.07 0.32 7.15
C LEU A 61 7.20 0.13 5.64
N VAL A 62 6.28 -0.61 5.02
CA VAL A 62 6.23 -0.71 3.55
C VAL A 62 5.54 0.52 2.98
N GLU A 63 6.23 1.19 2.06
CA GLU A 63 5.68 2.24 1.22
C GLU A 63 5.28 1.64 -0.12
N ILE A 64 4.06 1.94 -0.57
CA ILE A 64 3.48 1.43 -1.81
C ILE A 64 3.65 2.53 -2.86
N GLU A 65 4.46 2.30 -3.88
CA GLU A 65 4.57 3.21 -5.01
C GLU A 65 3.73 2.68 -6.17
N LEU A 66 2.84 3.54 -6.67
CA LEU A 66 2.10 3.30 -7.90
C LEU A 66 2.79 4.09 -9.01
N ARG A 67 3.12 3.41 -10.11
CA ARG A 67 3.67 4.03 -11.31
C ARG A 67 2.80 3.70 -12.50
N ARG A 68 2.32 4.68 -13.26
CA ARG A 68 1.55 4.35 -14.48
C ARG A 68 2.47 3.80 -15.55
N LYS A 69 2.01 2.77 -16.25
CA LYS A 69 2.78 2.10 -17.32
C LYS A 69 2.84 2.91 -18.61
N ASP A 70 1.93 3.86 -18.77
CA ASP A 70 1.95 4.83 -19.88
C ASP A 70 3.05 5.89 -19.73
N GLY A 71 3.73 5.94 -18.58
CA GLY A 71 4.78 6.92 -18.29
C GLY A 71 4.26 8.23 -17.70
N GLU A 72 2.94 8.40 -17.54
CA GLU A 72 2.36 9.54 -16.85
C GLU A 72 2.57 9.43 -15.33
N PRO A 73 2.68 10.57 -14.62
CA PRO A 73 2.69 10.56 -13.16
C PRO A 73 1.36 10.00 -12.63
N VAL A 74 1.44 9.20 -11.56
CA VAL A 74 0.26 8.84 -10.78
C VAL A 74 -0.29 10.08 -10.09
N ASP A 75 -1.62 10.16 -10.00
CA ASP A 75 -2.30 11.18 -9.23
C ASP A 75 -1.79 11.21 -7.78
N THR A 76 -1.39 12.39 -7.32
CA THR A 76 -0.84 12.58 -5.97
C THR A 76 -1.81 12.16 -4.88
N TRP A 77 -3.12 12.36 -5.07
CA TRP A 77 -4.14 11.90 -4.14
C TRP A 77 -4.22 10.37 -4.08
N LEU A 78 -4.06 9.66 -5.20
CA LEU A 78 -4.09 8.20 -5.25
C LEU A 78 -2.86 7.61 -4.55
N GLN A 79 -1.70 8.20 -4.81
CA GLN A 79 -0.42 7.85 -4.18
C GLN A 79 -0.42 8.14 -2.66
N ALA A 80 -1.13 9.17 -2.21
CA ALA A 80 -1.32 9.46 -0.79
C ALA A 80 -2.29 8.48 -0.14
N GLU A 81 -3.42 8.20 -0.79
CA GLU A 81 -4.48 7.35 -0.22
C GLU A 81 -4.03 5.88 -0.10
N VAL A 82 -3.25 5.36 -1.05
CA VAL A 82 -2.69 4.00 -0.98
C VAL A 82 -1.73 3.85 0.21
N ASN A 83 -1.08 4.94 0.62
CA ASN A 83 -0.13 5.00 1.74
C ASN A 83 -0.71 5.56 3.04
N ARG A 84 -2.03 5.77 3.11
CA ARG A 84 -2.69 6.45 4.22
C ARG A 84 -2.46 5.75 5.56
N HIS A 85 -2.03 6.55 6.54
CA HIS A 85 -1.88 6.16 7.94
C HIS A 85 -3.03 6.74 8.76
N SER A 86 -4.20 6.11 8.73
CA SER A 86 -5.38 6.48 9.54
C SER A 86 -5.80 7.95 9.40
#